data_AF-A0A4C1T1A0-F1
#
_entry.id   AF-A0A4C1T1A0-F1
#
_cell.length_a   1.000
_cell.length_b   1.000
_cell.length_c   1.000
_cell.angle_alpha   90.00
_cell.angle_beta   90.00
_cell.angle_gamma   90.00
#
_symmetry.space_group_name_H-M   'P 1'
#
loop_
_entity.id
_entity.type
_entity.pdbx_description
1 polymer ?
#
loop_
_entity_poly.entity_id
_entity_poly.type
_entity_poly.pdbx_seq_one_letter_code
_entity_poly.pdbx_strand_id
1 'polypeptide(L)'
;MSSVKEVGGYKLGDLIIEGKTKQVFDLPELPGHCLLLNKDRITAGDGVKAHDLEGKAAISNQTNAKVFEILKSVGVDTAYVKSASPTAFVSKKCTMIPIEWVTRRLATGSFLKRNPGVPEGFRFTPPKQETFYKDDANHDPQWSEEQIVCAKFQINGLTIGQDEVDYMRKATILVFEILEKAWALRDCALIDMKIEFGVDEKGNILLADVIDSDSWRLWPSGDKRLMVDKQVYRNLTTVTAADLDTVKRNFAWVKDQLDYLKPNIHHKVVIIMGSPADIEHCKKIANAAQDLGLNVDIRVTSAHKATAETLRVMQEYEDTHGALVFIAVAGRSNGLGPVLSGNTSYPVINCPPPSDKLPQDIWSSLSVPSGLGCATVIYPDSAALMAAQIIGLQDYTIWARLRVKQLQMATALRHSDKKIRSIPVGFGACSDCSVRRMGGPALLTILQEQELVNAAIDIFGDWFRKWKIEVNPKSAAIYFPESRLETPCPLNLFNRPVH
;
A
#
# COMPACT_ATOMS: atom_id res chain seq x y z
N MET A 1 -28.14 9.95 40.50
CA MET A 1 -28.19 9.26 39.20
C MET A 1 -27.56 10.19 38.19
N SER A 2 -26.30 9.96 37.78
CA SER A 2 -25.71 10.77 36.71
C SER A 2 -26.51 10.52 35.44
N SER A 3 -26.94 11.59 34.79
CA SER A 3 -27.60 11.49 33.49
C SER A 3 -26.66 10.74 32.55
N VAL A 4 -27.07 9.57 32.10
CA VAL A 4 -26.36 8.79 31.10
C VAL A 4 -26.17 9.71 29.89
N LYS A 5 -24.92 10.08 29.58
CA LYS A 5 -24.63 10.88 28.38
C LYS A 5 -24.83 9.98 27.17
N GLU A 6 -25.68 10.41 26.27
CA GLU A 6 -25.97 9.72 25.02
C GLU A 6 -25.57 10.64 23.85
N VAL A 7 -24.93 10.08 22.82
CA VAL A 7 -24.56 10.81 21.60
C VAL A 7 -24.95 9.97 20.41
N GLY A 8 -25.87 10.46 19.58
CA GLY A 8 -26.25 9.79 18.33
C GLY A 8 -26.85 8.40 18.51
N GLY A 9 -27.60 8.17 19.59
CA GLY A 9 -28.16 6.85 19.91
C GLY A 9 -27.22 5.92 20.68
N TYR A 10 -26.00 6.37 20.99
CA TYR A 10 -25.00 5.57 21.71
C TYR A 10 -24.88 6.00 23.16
N LYS A 11 -25.07 5.05 24.08
CA LYS A 11 -24.78 5.22 25.49
C LYS A 11 -23.27 5.27 25.72
N LEU A 12 -22.78 6.40 26.23
CA LEU A 12 -21.36 6.57 26.50
C LEU A 12 -20.97 5.83 27.80
N GLY A 13 -19.88 5.06 27.71
CA GLY A 13 -19.17 4.52 28.86
C GLY A 13 -18.12 5.50 29.38
N ASP A 14 -17.04 4.95 29.94
CA ASP A 14 -15.96 5.74 30.52
C ASP A 14 -15.22 6.58 29.48
N LEU A 15 -14.74 7.76 29.90
CA LEU A 15 -13.84 8.58 29.10
C LEU A 15 -12.46 7.90 29.06
N ILE A 16 -12.05 7.49 27.87
CA ILE A 16 -10.77 6.79 27.63
C ILE A 16 -9.62 7.80 27.50
N ILE A 17 -9.83 8.84 26.69
CA ILE A 17 -8.83 9.87 26.44
C ILE A 17 -9.51 11.21 26.14
N GLU A 18 -8.95 12.29 26.69
CA GLU A 18 -9.32 13.65 26.34
C GLU A 18 -8.12 14.38 25.74
N GLY A 19 -8.24 14.76 24.47
CA GLY A 19 -7.27 15.56 23.75
C GLY A 19 -7.70 17.02 23.62
N LYS A 20 -6.87 17.81 22.94
CA LYS A 20 -7.11 19.25 22.69
C LYS A 20 -8.40 19.50 21.89
N THR A 21 -8.69 18.64 20.91
CA THR A 21 -9.79 18.82 19.93
C THR A 21 -10.84 17.70 19.94
N LYS A 22 -10.65 16.64 20.73
CA LYS A 22 -11.53 15.46 20.74
C LYS A 22 -11.55 14.77 22.10
N GLN A 23 -12.62 14.05 22.38
CA GLN A 23 -12.76 13.12 23.50
C GLN A 23 -13.09 11.74 22.94
N VAL A 24 -12.62 10.68 23.59
CA VAL A 24 -12.91 9.30 23.21
C VAL A 24 -13.56 8.59 24.37
N PHE A 25 -14.74 8.04 24.15
CA PHE A 25 -15.52 7.33 25.13
C PHE A 25 -15.61 5.85 24.77
N ASP A 26 -15.65 5.02 25.79
CA ASP A 26 -15.99 3.61 25.62
C ASP A 26 -17.45 3.44 25.17
N LEU A 27 -17.73 2.36 24.46
CA LEU A 27 -19.09 1.96 24.06
C LEU A 27 -19.42 0.60 24.70
N PRO A 28 -19.99 0.57 25.92
CA PRO A 28 -20.22 -0.67 26.67
C PRO A 28 -21.20 -1.62 25.97
N GLU A 29 -22.13 -1.07 25.17
CA GLU A 29 -23.12 -1.85 24.41
C GLU A 29 -22.57 -2.37 23.07
N LEU A 30 -21.37 -1.94 22.67
CA LEU A 30 -20.71 -2.36 21.44
C LEU A 30 -19.23 -2.72 21.73
N PRO A 31 -18.96 -3.92 22.26
CA PRO A 31 -17.61 -4.35 22.61
C PRO A 31 -16.59 -4.19 21.46
N GLY A 32 -15.35 -3.85 21.80
CA GLY A 32 -14.27 -3.61 20.85
C GLY A 32 -14.38 -2.29 20.08
N HIS A 33 -15.32 -1.41 20.42
CA HIS A 33 -15.53 -0.12 19.78
C HIS A 33 -15.45 1.04 20.78
N CYS A 34 -15.24 2.24 20.26
CA CYS A 34 -15.28 3.49 21.00
C CYS A 34 -15.97 4.57 20.17
N LEU A 35 -16.40 5.64 20.84
CA LEU A 35 -16.97 6.82 20.20
C LEU A 35 -15.99 7.98 20.33
N LEU A 36 -15.65 8.59 19.20
CA LEU A 36 -14.85 9.81 19.15
C LEU A 36 -15.78 11.00 18.98
N LEU A 37 -15.73 11.93 19.92
CA LEU A 37 -16.51 13.16 19.95
C LEU A 37 -15.59 14.36 19.71
N ASN A 38 -15.81 15.08 18.61
CA ASN A 38 -15.05 16.28 18.28
C ASN A 38 -15.51 17.49 19.12
N LYS A 39 -14.58 18.39 19.44
CA LYS A 39 -14.81 19.64 20.16
C LYS A 39 -14.75 20.83 19.22
N ASP A 40 -15.53 21.87 19.51
CA ASP A 40 -15.54 23.15 18.79
C ASP A 40 -14.33 24.02 19.18
N ARG A 41 -13.13 23.48 18.99
CA ARG A 41 -11.88 24.11 19.41
C ARG A 41 -10.81 24.00 18.33
N ILE A 42 -10.06 25.08 18.12
CA ILE A 42 -8.90 25.12 17.24
C ILE A 42 -7.65 25.48 18.04
N THR A 43 -6.53 24.80 17.79
CA THR A 43 -5.28 24.95 18.53
C THR A 43 -4.06 25.00 17.62
N ALA A 44 -3.01 25.74 17.97
CA ALA A 44 -1.73 25.76 17.26
C ALA A 44 -0.56 26.00 18.24
N GLY A 45 0.64 25.54 17.86
CA GLY A 45 1.84 25.63 18.71
C GLY A 45 1.64 24.89 20.03
N ASP A 46 1.33 23.60 19.96
CA ASP A 46 1.12 22.70 21.11
C ASP A 46 0.04 23.15 22.10
N GLY A 47 -0.86 24.02 21.67
CA GLY A 47 -1.97 24.52 22.49
C GLY A 47 -1.74 25.92 23.05
N VAL A 48 -0.57 26.53 22.83
CA VAL A 48 -0.27 27.92 23.21
C VAL A 48 -1.27 28.90 22.58
N LYS A 49 -1.62 28.67 21.31
CA LYS A 49 -2.67 29.44 20.63
C LYS A 49 -3.95 28.59 20.53
N ALA A 50 -4.97 28.92 21.32
CA ALA A 50 -6.23 28.17 21.34
C ALA A 50 -7.44 29.11 21.36
N HIS A 51 -8.45 28.81 20.55
CA HIS A 51 -9.71 29.55 20.50
C HIS A 51 -10.88 28.58 20.32
N ASP A 52 -12.05 28.99 20.80
CA ASP A 52 -13.30 28.32 20.48
C ASP A 52 -13.71 28.65 19.05
N LEU A 53 -14.23 27.67 18.33
CA LEU A 53 -14.67 27.80 16.94
C LEU A 53 -15.93 26.98 16.76
N GLU A 54 -17.08 27.58 17.09
CA GLU A 54 -18.39 26.94 17.04
C GLU A 54 -18.66 26.33 15.65
N GLY A 55 -19.14 25.09 15.62
CA GLY A 55 -19.43 24.33 14.41
C GLY A 55 -18.21 23.65 13.77
N LYS A 56 -16.98 23.90 14.24
CA LYS A 56 -15.78 23.21 13.75
C LYS A 56 -15.88 21.71 14.00
N ALA A 57 -16.40 21.27 15.15
CA ALA A 57 -16.54 19.86 15.50
C ALA A 57 -17.30 19.07 14.42
N ALA A 58 -18.40 19.66 13.95
CA ALA A 58 -19.23 19.05 12.92
C ALA A 58 -18.53 19.03 11.56
N ILE A 59 -17.83 20.11 11.21
CA ILE A 59 -17.03 20.18 9.98
C ILE A 59 -15.91 19.13 10.00
N SER A 60 -15.10 19.08 11.08
CA SER A 60 -14.03 18.10 11.27
C SER A 60 -14.55 16.66 11.19
N ASN A 61 -15.69 16.36 11.83
CA ASN A 61 -16.26 15.02 11.83
C ASN A 61 -16.73 14.59 10.43
N GLN A 62 -17.39 15.49 9.68
CA GLN A 62 -17.84 15.22 8.32
C GLN A 62 -16.66 15.09 7.34
N THR A 63 -15.65 15.97 7.44
CA THR A 63 -14.41 15.87 6.67
C THR A 63 -13.74 14.51 6.91
N ASN A 64 -13.59 14.13 8.18
CA ASN A 64 -13.01 12.86 8.59
C ASN A 64 -13.78 11.65 8.06
N ALA A 65 -15.11 11.64 8.22
CA ALA A 65 -15.98 10.57 7.75
C ALA A 65 -15.83 10.35 6.25
N LYS A 66 -15.90 11.42 5.44
CA LYS A 66 -15.76 11.33 3.98
C LYS A 66 -14.38 10.80 3.57
N VAL A 67 -13.31 11.27 4.22
CA VAL A 67 -11.94 10.79 3.96
C VAL A 67 -11.81 9.30 4.27
N PHE A 68 -12.24 8.87 5.46
CA PHE A 68 -12.18 7.47 5.85
C PHE A 68 -13.07 6.56 5.01
N GLU A 69 -14.23 7.04 4.55
CA GLU A 69 -15.09 6.31 3.62
C GLU A 69 -14.44 6.09 2.25
N ILE A 70 -13.74 7.10 1.72
CA ILE A 70 -12.92 6.96 0.50
C ILE A 70 -11.86 5.87 0.71
N LEU A 71 -11.04 5.99 1.76
CA LEU A 71 -9.94 5.07 2.05
C LEU A 71 -10.43 3.63 2.28
N LYS A 72 -11.52 3.46 3.03
CA LYS A 72 -12.16 2.18 3.27
C LYS A 72 -12.72 1.56 1.97
N SER A 73 -13.32 2.37 1.10
CA SER A 73 -13.91 1.88 -0.18
C SER A 73 -12.88 1.37 -1.20
N VAL A 74 -11.60 1.73 -1.01
CA VAL A 74 -10.48 1.23 -1.83
C VAL A 74 -9.65 0.17 -1.12
N GLY A 75 -10.04 -0.23 0.09
CA GLY A 75 -9.46 -1.37 0.83
C GLY A 75 -8.37 -1.01 1.84
N VAL A 76 -8.19 0.26 2.22
CA VAL A 76 -7.27 0.62 3.31
C VAL A 76 -7.86 0.18 4.65
N ASP A 77 -7.04 -0.52 5.46
CA ASP A 77 -7.41 -0.94 6.80
C ASP A 77 -7.48 0.25 7.75
N THR A 78 -8.70 0.55 8.23
CA THR A 78 -9.00 1.74 9.04
C THR A 78 -9.75 1.36 10.32
N ALA A 79 -9.56 2.16 11.36
CA ALA A 79 -10.31 2.03 12.61
C ALA A 79 -11.74 2.60 12.47
N TYR A 80 -11.97 3.54 11.56
CA TYR A 80 -13.28 4.16 11.32
C TYR A 80 -14.36 3.13 10.94
N VAL A 81 -15.50 3.18 11.64
CA VAL A 81 -16.65 2.33 11.37
C VAL A 81 -17.72 3.09 10.61
N LYS A 82 -18.27 4.15 11.23
CA LYS A 82 -19.34 5.00 10.67
C LYS A 82 -19.53 6.27 11.52
N SER A 83 -20.16 7.30 10.96
CA SER A 83 -20.64 8.45 11.73
C SER A 83 -21.71 8.04 12.74
N ALA A 84 -21.67 8.65 13.93
CA ALA A 84 -22.65 8.45 15.01
C ALA A 84 -23.59 9.66 15.11
N SER A 85 -23.06 10.86 14.96
CA SER A 85 -23.79 12.12 14.99
C SER A 85 -23.07 13.15 14.10
N PRO A 86 -23.58 14.39 13.94
CA PRO A 86 -22.86 15.43 13.21
C PRO A 86 -21.45 15.70 13.76
N THR A 87 -21.20 15.48 15.06
CA THR A 87 -19.93 15.79 15.75
C THR A 87 -19.17 14.57 16.25
N ALA A 88 -19.69 13.36 16.04
CA ALA A 88 -19.08 12.13 16.53
C ALA A 88 -19.13 10.97 15.53
N PHE A 89 -18.21 10.02 15.70
CA PHE A 89 -18.14 8.79 14.94
C PHE A 89 -17.76 7.59 15.80
N VAL A 90 -18.16 6.40 15.35
CA VAL A 90 -17.76 5.12 15.93
C VAL A 90 -16.46 4.65 15.28
N SER A 91 -15.52 4.22 16.10
CA SER A 91 -14.27 3.59 15.70
C SER A 91 -14.11 2.22 16.37
N LYS A 92 -13.37 1.32 15.72
CA LYS A 92 -12.76 0.18 16.41
C LYS A 92 -11.82 0.72 17.48
N LYS A 93 -11.82 0.09 18.65
CA LYS A 93 -10.90 0.41 19.73
C LYS A 93 -9.50 -0.10 19.35
N CYS A 94 -8.52 0.77 19.43
CA CYS A 94 -7.11 0.44 19.21
C CYS A 94 -6.23 1.22 20.17
N THR A 95 -5.08 0.64 20.53
CA THR A 95 -4.06 1.33 21.31
C THR A 95 -3.14 2.06 20.33
N MET A 96 -3.05 3.39 20.48
CA MET A 96 -2.32 4.25 19.53
C MET A 96 -0.81 4.03 19.60
N ILE A 97 -0.17 4.03 18.44
CA ILE A 97 1.30 4.08 18.31
C ILE A 97 1.71 5.55 18.43
N PRO A 98 2.61 5.95 19.34
CA PRO A 98 2.91 7.35 19.65
C PRO A 98 3.83 8.01 18.61
N ILE A 99 3.54 7.82 17.32
CA ILE A 99 4.30 8.35 16.19
C ILE A 99 3.36 9.07 15.23
N GLU A 100 3.71 10.31 14.91
CA GLU A 100 3.12 11.07 13.83
C GLU A 100 3.82 10.73 12.50
N TRP A 101 3.06 10.22 11.54
CA TRP A 101 3.58 9.84 10.23
C TRP A 101 3.28 10.95 9.23
N VAL A 102 4.31 11.69 8.82
CA VAL A 102 4.17 12.84 7.92
C VAL A 102 4.66 12.47 6.53
N THR A 103 3.85 12.76 5.50
CA THR A 103 4.23 12.62 4.09
C THR A 103 4.19 13.97 3.40
N ARG A 104 5.16 14.25 2.52
CA ARG A 104 5.29 15.51 1.78
C ARG A 104 5.47 15.27 0.30
N ARG A 105 4.71 15.99 -0.52
CA ARG A 105 5.00 16.16 -1.94
C ARG A 105 5.89 17.36 -2.21
N LEU A 106 5.69 18.48 -1.52
CA LEU A 106 6.53 19.67 -1.66
C LEU A 106 7.21 20.04 -0.33
N ALA A 107 8.39 20.64 -0.42
CA ALA A 107 9.07 21.24 0.72
C ALA A 107 8.36 22.54 1.13
N THR A 108 7.83 22.56 2.36
CA THR A 108 7.26 23.74 3.02
C THR A 108 7.30 23.55 4.54
N GLY A 109 6.87 24.57 5.29
CA GLY A 109 6.69 24.47 6.74
C GLY A 109 7.98 24.10 7.50
N SER A 110 7.86 23.17 8.44
CA SER A 110 8.96 22.77 9.32
C SER A 110 10.10 22.06 8.58
N PHE A 111 9.85 21.49 7.40
CA PHE A 111 10.90 20.86 6.59
C PHE A 111 11.97 21.87 6.20
N LEU A 112 11.58 23.07 5.75
CA LEU A 112 12.51 24.13 5.34
C LEU A 112 13.36 24.63 6.50
N LYS A 113 12.79 24.67 7.72
CA LYS A 113 13.52 25.06 8.93
C LYS A 113 14.64 24.07 9.27
N ARG A 114 14.38 22.77 9.09
CA ARG A 114 15.36 21.69 9.36
C ARG A 114 16.37 21.51 8.23
N ASN A 115 16.04 21.97 7.02
CA ASN A 115 16.86 21.79 5.82
C ASN A 115 17.14 23.14 5.15
N PRO A 116 17.96 24.01 5.79
CA PRO A 116 18.31 25.31 5.22
C PRO A 116 18.98 25.15 3.85
N GLY A 117 18.61 25.99 2.89
CA GLY A 117 19.07 25.93 1.50
C GLY A 117 18.13 25.20 0.54
N VAL A 118 17.18 24.41 1.04
CA VAL A 118 16.12 23.85 0.18
C VAL A 118 15.06 24.94 -0.10
N PRO A 119 14.72 25.22 -1.37
CA PRO A 119 13.70 26.21 -1.69
C PRO A 119 12.29 25.67 -1.39
N GLU A 120 11.38 26.58 -1.02
CA GLU A 120 9.95 26.25 -0.92
C GLU A 120 9.42 25.81 -2.28
N GLY A 121 8.60 24.75 -2.30
CA GLY A 121 8.08 24.17 -3.53
C GLY A 121 8.98 23.10 -4.17
N PHE A 122 10.16 22.80 -3.58
CA PHE A 122 10.95 21.64 -4.00
C PHE A 122 10.10 20.36 -3.96
N ARG A 123 10.03 19.61 -5.06
CA ARG A 123 9.16 18.44 -5.19
C ARG A 123 9.88 17.14 -4.84
N PHE A 124 9.30 16.35 -3.94
CA PHE A 124 9.77 15.01 -3.59
C PHE A 124 9.15 13.95 -4.50
N THR A 125 9.99 13.16 -5.15
CA THR A 125 9.59 12.00 -5.96
C THR A 125 10.52 10.83 -5.67
N PRO A 126 10.07 9.77 -4.95
CA PRO A 126 8.73 9.58 -4.36
C PRO A 126 8.42 10.58 -3.23
N PRO A 127 7.16 10.65 -2.72
CA PRO A 127 6.83 11.48 -1.56
C PRO A 127 7.79 11.24 -0.39
N LYS A 128 8.25 12.31 0.25
CA LYS A 128 9.11 12.20 1.43
C LYS A 128 8.24 11.80 2.62
N GLN A 129 8.60 10.70 3.28
CA GLN A 129 7.99 10.28 4.54
C GLN A 129 8.96 10.58 5.70
N GLU A 130 8.41 11.09 6.81
CA GLU A 130 9.10 11.41 8.05
C GLU A 130 8.27 10.93 9.25
N THR A 131 8.92 10.67 10.38
CA THR A 131 8.29 10.27 11.65
C THR A 131 8.63 11.25 12.77
N PHE A 132 7.66 11.56 13.63
CA PHE A 132 7.83 12.41 14.81
C PHE A 132 7.24 11.71 16.03
N TYR A 133 7.99 11.63 17.12
CA TYR A 133 7.52 11.04 18.37
C TYR A 133 6.58 12.00 19.08
N LYS A 134 5.44 11.51 19.55
CA LYS A 134 4.45 12.33 20.25
C LYS A 134 4.95 12.67 21.65
N ASP A 135 5.39 13.90 21.82
CA ASP A 135 5.91 14.46 23.06
C ASP A 135 5.71 15.98 23.05
N ASP A 136 4.55 16.40 23.53
CA ASP A 136 4.16 17.82 23.64
C ASP A 136 5.21 18.64 24.43
N ALA A 137 5.93 18.04 25.38
CA ALA A 137 6.93 18.74 26.19
C ALA A 137 8.20 19.07 25.40
N ASN A 138 8.50 18.30 24.35
CA ASN A 138 9.69 18.43 23.51
C ASN A 138 9.34 18.82 22.06
N HIS A 139 8.14 19.36 21.83
CA HIS A 139 7.66 19.82 20.53
C HIS A 139 7.70 18.74 19.43
N ASP A 140 7.29 17.51 19.78
CA ASP A 140 7.22 16.35 18.88
C ASP A 140 8.51 16.12 18.07
N PRO A 141 9.61 15.66 18.70
CA PRO A 141 10.90 15.55 18.04
C PRO A 141 10.86 14.54 16.89
N GLN A 142 11.58 14.85 15.80
CA GLN A 142 11.75 13.92 14.69
C GLN A 142 12.50 12.67 15.16
N TRP A 143 11.98 11.49 14.82
CA TRP A 143 12.64 10.21 15.09
C TRP A 143 13.03 9.52 13.77
N SER A 144 14.15 8.81 13.78
CA SER A 144 14.53 7.88 12.70
C SER A 144 13.78 6.56 12.84
N GLU A 145 13.77 5.74 11.78
CA GLU A 145 13.20 4.39 11.86
C GLU A 145 13.92 3.53 12.91
N GLU A 146 15.24 3.65 13.01
CA GLU A 146 16.05 2.94 14.01
C GLU A 146 15.65 3.30 15.43
N GLN A 147 15.33 4.57 15.71
CA GLN A 147 14.85 4.98 17.03
C GLN A 147 13.52 4.31 17.37
N ILE A 148 12.59 4.22 16.41
CA ILE A 148 11.29 3.55 16.60
C ILE A 148 11.49 2.05 16.88
N VAL A 149 12.33 1.37 16.09
CA VAL A 149 12.62 -0.06 16.26
C VAL A 149 13.32 -0.33 17.60
N CYS A 150 14.29 0.50 17.98
CA CYS A 150 15.02 0.38 19.25
C CYS A 150 14.15 0.69 20.47
N ALA A 151 13.10 1.52 20.31
CA ALA A 151 12.14 1.80 21.38
C ALA A 151 11.30 0.56 21.77
N LYS A 152 11.20 -0.44 20.88
CA LYS A 152 10.52 -1.73 21.13
C LYS A 152 9.11 -1.56 21.70
N PHE A 153 8.32 -0.65 21.14
CA PHE A 153 6.95 -0.44 21.58
C PHE A 153 6.16 -1.76 21.57
N GLN A 154 5.55 -2.08 22.71
CA GLN A 154 4.70 -3.26 22.90
C GLN A 154 3.25 -2.78 23.01
N ILE A 155 2.45 -3.04 21.98
CA ILE A 155 1.11 -2.48 21.84
C ILE A 155 0.14 -3.62 21.49
N ASN A 156 -0.78 -3.94 22.41
CA ASN A 156 -1.73 -5.06 22.28
C ASN A 156 -1.06 -6.39 21.87
N GLY A 157 0.10 -6.69 22.46
CA GLY A 157 0.87 -7.91 22.19
C GLY A 157 1.67 -7.90 20.88
N LEU A 158 1.59 -6.81 20.10
CA LEU A 158 2.44 -6.58 18.93
C LEU A 158 3.66 -5.75 19.32
N THR A 159 4.85 -6.29 19.11
CA THR A 159 6.09 -5.51 19.15
C THR A 159 6.26 -4.76 17.83
N ILE A 160 6.40 -3.43 17.89
CA ILE A 160 6.70 -2.61 16.72
C ILE A 160 8.17 -2.78 16.35
N GLY A 161 8.44 -3.69 15.41
CA GLY A 161 9.76 -3.94 14.83
C GLY A 161 9.89 -3.35 13.43
N GLN A 162 10.94 -3.79 12.72
CA GLN A 162 11.24 -3.29 11.36
C GLN A 162 10.09 -3.55 10.38
N ASP A 163 9.43 -4.71 10.46
CA ASP A 163 8.34 -5.06 9.56
C ASP A 163 7.12 -4.15 9.73
N GLU A 164 6.78 -3.85 10.99
CA GLU A 164 5.68 -2.95 11.35
C GLU A 164 5.98 -1.50 10.95
N VAL A 165 7.22 -1.02 11.19
CA VAL A 165 7.68 0.32 10.75
C VAL A 165 7.62 0.45 9.23
N ASP A 166 8.12 -0.56 8.50
CA ASP A 166 8.08 -0.55 7.04
C ASP A 166 6.64 -0.58 6.49
N TYR A 167 5.74 -1.33 7.14
CA TYR A 167 4.32 -1.34 6.76
C TYR A 167 3.73 0.05 6.93
N MET A 168 3.89 0.67 8.10
CA MET A 168 3.35 2.01 8.38
C MET A 168 3.93 3.06 7.45
N ARG A 169 5.24 3.01 7.13
CA ARG A 169 5.83 3.91 6.13
C ARG A 169 5.15 3.77 4.76
N LYS A 170 5.03 2.55 4.24
CA LYS A 170 4.41 2.30 2.94
C LYS A 170 2.93 2.67 2.93
N ALA A 171 2.20 2.35 4.01
CA ALA A 171 0.80 2.71 4.18
C ALA A 171 0.62 4.24 4.24
N THR A 172 1.51 4.97 4.92
CA THR A 172 1.46 6.44 5.00
C THR A 172 1.62 7.07 3.62
N ILE A 173 2.61 6.62 2.85
CA ILE A 173 2.82 7.10 1.47
C ILE A 173 1.60 6.77 0.62
N LEU A 174 1.05 5.56 0.73
CA LEU A 174 -0.12 5.14 -0.04
C LEU A 174 -1.36 6.00 0.27
N VAL A 175 -1.68 6.22 1.54
CA VAL A 175 -2.81 7.06 1.96
C VAL A 175 -2.63 8.48 1.42
N PHE A 176 -1.41 9.03 1.46
CA PHE A 176 -1.10 10.32 0.85
C PHE A 176 -1.34 10.32 -0.66
N GLU A 177 -0.83 9.33 -1.41
CA GLU A 177 -1.00 9.27 -2.87
C GLU A 177 -2.48 9.11 -3.28
N ILE A 178 -3.27 8.37 -2.52
CA ILE A 178 -4.72 8.23 -2.75
C ILE A 178 -5.42 9.57 -2.60
N LEU A 179 -5.16 10.29 -1.51
CA LEU A 179 -5.78 11.58 -1.25
C LEU A 179 -5.24 12.67 -2.18
N GLU A 180 -3.96 12.60 -2.58
CA GLU A 180 -3.36 13.49 -3.59
C GLU A 180 -4.09 13.36 -4.92
N LYS A 181 -4.35 12.12 -5.37
CA LYS A 181 -5.12 11.88 -6.60
C LYS A 181 -6.59 12.29 -6.48
N ALA A 182 -7.22 12.06 -5.33
CA ALA A 182 -8.59 12.48 -5.10
C ALA A 182 -8.72 14.01 -5.19
N TRP A 183 -7.89 14.76 -4.45
CA TRP A 183 -7.93 16.22 -4.43
C TRP A 183 -7.60 16.87 -5.78
N ALA A 184 -6.82 16.20 -6.64
CA ALA A 184 -6.57 16.68 -8.00
C ALA A 184 -7.86 16.81 -8.85
N LEU A 185 -8.93 16.05 -8.55
CA LEU A 185 -10.23 16.18 -9.22
C LEU A 185 -10.89 17.55 -9.00
N ARG A 186 -10.49 18.26 -7.95
CA ARG A 186 -11.02 19.59 -7.57
C ARG A 186 -9.97 20.68 -7.74
N ASP A 187 -8.97 20.43 -8.60
CA ASP A 187 -7.84 21.33 -8.82
C ASP A 187 -7.16 21.75 -7.50
N CYS A 188 -6.99 20.80 -6.58
CA CYS A 188 -6.35 21.03 -5.30
C CYS A 188 -5.06 20.21 -5.18
N ALA A 189 -3.96 20.89 -4.87
CA ALA A 189 -2.70 20.23 -4.58
C ALA A 189 -2.64 19.86 -3.10
N LEU A 190 -2.61 18.55 -2.80
CA LEU A 190 -2.27 18.04 -1.47
C LEU A 190 -0.75 18.11 -1.29
N ILE A 191 -0.31 18.94 -0.34
CA ILE A 191 1.11 19.33 -0.23
C ILE A 191 1.86 18.44 0.74
N ASP A 192 1.29 18.26 1.92
CA ASP A 192 1.73 17.33 2.96
C ASP A 192 0.56 16.93 3.84
N MET A 193 0.74 15.83 4.58
CA MET A 193 -0.28 15.30 5.49
C MET A 193 0.39 14.56 6.64
N LYS A 194 -0.26 14.57 7.80
CA LYS A 194 0.04 13.76 8.97
C LYS A 194 -1.08 12.76 9.24
N ILE A 195 -0.73 11.52 9.54
CA ILE A 195 -1.64 10.49 10.04
C ILE A 195 -1.04 9.75 11.24
N GLU A 196 -1.87 9.00 11.95
CA GLU A 196 -1.48 8.17 13.09
C GLU A 196 -2.05 6.74 12.93
N PHE A 197 -1.37 5.76 13.51
CA PHE A 197 -1.80 4.36 13.49
C PHE A 197 -2.09 3.86 14.91
N GLY A 198 -2.96 2.86 15.01
CA GLY A 198 -3.20 2.12 16.24
C GLY A 198 -3.19 0.62 16.00
N VAL A 199 -3.02 -0.15 17.07
CA VAL A 199 -3.10 -1.62 17.03
C VAL A 199 -4.42 -2.05 17.66
N ASP A 200 -5.23 -2.83 16.96
CA ASP A 200 -6.47 -3.38 17.50
C ASP A 200 -6.20 -4.52 18.51
N GLU A 201 -7.25 -5.05 19.15
CA GLU A 201 -7.13 -6.16 20.11
C GLU A 201 -6.62 -7.47 19.48
N LYS A 202 -6.66 -7.58 18.15
CA LYS A 202 -6.19 -8.74 17.39
C LYS A 202 -4.73 -8.59 16.92
N GLY A 203 -4.08 -7.48 17.25
CA GLY A 203 -2.71 -7.18 16.83
C GLY A 203 -2.59 -6.64 15.40
N ASN A 204 -3.70 -6.19 14.78
CA ASN A 204 -3.65 -5.57 13.45
C ASN A 204 -3.36 -4.07 13.56
N ILE A 205 -2.44 -3.58 12.75
CA ILE A 205 -2.18 -2.14 12.60
C ILE A 205 -3.28 -1.54 11.71
N LEU A 206 -3.99 -0.53 12.21
CA LEU A 206 -5.05 0.18 11.52
C LEU A 206 -4.69 1.66 11.39
N LEU A 207 -5.02 2.27 10.25
CA LEU A 207 -5.07 3.73 10.15
C LEU A 207 -6.14 4.24 11.12
N ALA A 208 -5.73 5.10 12.05
CA ALA A 208 -6.57 5.55 13.15
C ALA A 208 -6.56 7.08 13.26
N ASP A 209 -7.01 7.59 14.40
CA ASP A 209 -7.19 9.02 14.66
C ASP A 209 -8.16 9.72 13.69
N VAL A 210 -7.83 10.93 13.24
CA VAL A 210 -8.67 11.83 12.47
C VAL A 210 -7.86 12.44 11.33
N ILE A 211 -8.43 12.44 10.13
CA ILE A 211 -7.90 13.17 8.98
C ILE A 211 -8.88 14.29 8.62
N ASP A 212 -8.56 15.52 9.02
CA ASP A 212 -9.33 16.71 8.71
C ASP A 212 -8.44 17.87 8.21
N SER A 213 -8.98 19.09 8.12
CA SER A 213 -8.23 20.28 7.67
C SER A 213 -7.08 20.69 8.60
N ASP A 214 -6.94 20.06 9.78
CA ASP A 214 -5.79 20.21 10.65
C ASP A 214 -4.63 19.29 10.25
N SER A 215 -4.95 18.17 9.59
CA SER A 215 -4.05 17.05 9.29
C SER A 215 -3.23 17.24 8.01
N TRP A 216 -3.62 18.15 7.12
CA TRP A 216 -2.93 18.37 5.84
C TRP A 216 -2.60 19.83 5.53
N ARG A 217 -1.85 20.00 4.44
CA ARG A 217 -1.80 21.25 3.67
C ARG A 217 -2.44 21.08 2.31
N LEU A 218 -3.36 21.99 1.94
CA LEU A 218 -4.16 21.90 0.73
C LEU A 218 -4.21 23.26 0.02
N TRP A 219 -3.69 23.31 -1.21
CA TRP A 219 -3.57 24.53 -2.01
C TRP A 219 -4.42 24.42 -3.30
N PRO A 220 -5.52 25.17 -3.40
CA PRO A 220 -6.27 25.33 -4.65
C PRO A 220 -5.36 25.83 -5.77
N SER A 221 -5.47 25.22 -6.95
CA SER A 221 -4.66 25.46 -8.15
C SER A 221 -3.14 25.36 -7.91
N GLY A 222 -2.72 24.68 -6.85
CA GLY A 222 -1.32 24.64 -6.41
C GLY A 222 -0.79 25.97 -5.87
N ASP A 223 -1.64 26.97 -5.65
CA ASP A 223 -1.24 28.29 -5.16
C ASP A 223 -1.32 28.37 -3.64
N LYS A 224 -0.15 28.47 -2.99
CA LYS A 224 -0.03 28.63 -1.55
C LYS A 224 -0.84 29.82 -0.99
N ARG A 225 -1.03 30.89 -1.77
CA ARG A 225 -1.80 32.07 -1.32
C ARG A 225 -3.28 31.75 -1.10
N LEU A 226 -3.78 30.69 -1.73
CA LEU A 226 -5.15 30.22 -1.62
C LEU A 226 -5.33 29.11 -0.58
N MET A 227 -4.34 28.84 0.27
CA MET A 227 -4.38 27.74 1.24
C MET A 227 -5.69 27.74 2.08
N VAL A 228 -6.32 26.58 2.18
CA VAL A 228 -7.63 26.39 2.85
C VAL A 228 -7.53 25.56 4.12
N ASP A 229 -6.31 25.21 4.51
CA ASP A 229 -6.00 24.38 5.66
C ASP A 229 -5.70 25.20 6.94
N LYS A 230 -5.41 24.51 8.03
CA LYS A 230 -5.09 25.12 9.33
C LYS A 230 -3.86 26.02 9.33
N GLN A 231 -3.00 25.98 8.31
CA GLN A 231 -1.85 26.89 8.18
C GLN A 231 -2.30 28.35 8.14
N VAL A 232 -3.51 28.66 7.63
CA VAL A 232 -4.11 30.00 7.70
C VAL A 232 -4.15 30.49 9.15
N TYR A 233 -4.73 29.69 10.05
CA TYR A 233 -4.80 30.00 11.48
C TYR A 233 -3.41 30.06 12.15
N ARG A 234 -2.48 29.19 11.73
CA ARG A 234 -1.10 29.19 12.26
C ARG A 234 -0.37 30.50 11.93
N ASN A 235 -0.59 31.06 10.73
CA ASN A 235 0.10 32.25 10.23
C ASN A 235 -0.34 33.57 10.90
N LEU A 236 -1.53 33.60 11.51
CA LEU A 236 -2.05 34.80 12.19
C LEU A 236 -1.17 35.17 13.39
N THR A 237 -0.68 36.40 13.46
CA THR A 237 0.08 36.88 14.65
C THR A 237 -0.87 37.26 15.79
N THR A 238 -1.98 37.89 15.46
CA THR A 238 -3.13 38.16 16.34
C THR A 238 -4.37 37.52 15.74
N VAL A 239 -5.31 37.09 16.58
CA VAL A 239 -6.51 36.36 16.13
C VAL A 239 -7.74 37.18 16.46
N THR A 240 -8.45 37.64 15.43
CA THR A 240 -9.75 38.32 15.56
C THR A 240 -10.89 37.36 15.25
N ALA A 241 -12.13 37.75 15.61
CA ALA A 241 -13.32 36.97 15.24
C ALA A 241 -13.50 36.86 13.71
N ALA A 242 -13.12 37.88 12.94
CA ALA A 242 -13.19 37.87 11.48
C ALA A 242 -12.17 36.88 10.86
N ASP A 243 -10.99 36.74 11.47
CA ASP A 243 -10.01 35.75 11.04
C ASP A 243 -10.52 34.32 11.30
N LEU A 244 -11.12 34.09 12.46
CA LEU A 244 -11.72 32.80 12.82
C LEU A 244 -12.88 32.43 11.87
N ASP A 245 -13.72 33.39 11.50
CA ASP A 245 -14.76 33.17 10.49
C ASP A 245 -14.15 32.77 9.12
N THR A 246 -13.07 33.41 8.70
CA THR A 246 -12.35 33.05 7.47
C THR A 246 -11.82 31.61 7.52
N VAL A 247 -11.19 31.23 8.64
CA VAL A 247 -10.72 29.85 8.86
C VAL A 247 -11.88 28.85 8.82
N LYS A 248 -13.00 29.17 9.46
CA LYS A 248 -14.21 28.33 9.45
C LYS A 248 -14.79 28.18 8.04
N ARG A 249 -14.86 29.25 7.26
CA ARG A 249 -15.31 29.22 5.85
C ARG A 249 -14.40 28.34 5.00
N ASN A 250 -13.08 28.42 5.19
CA ASN A 250 -12.14 27.54 4.50
C ASN A 250 -12.38 26.07 4.85
N PHE A 251 -12.61 25.75 6.13
CA PHE A 251 -12.88 24.38 6.55
C PHE A 251 -14.22 23.85 6.02
N ALA A 252 -15.26 24.71 6.01
CA ALA A 252 -16.55 24.37 5.43
C ALA A 252 -16.43 24.10 3.91
N TRP A 253 -15.67 24.94 3.19
CA TRP A 253 -15.40 24.75 1.77
C TRP A 253 -14.72 23.40 1.49
N VAL A 254 -13.70 23.03 2.27
CA VAL A 254 -13.03 21.72 2.17
C VAL A 254 -14.03 20.57 2.37
N LYS A 255 -14.87 20.67 3.41
CA LYS A 255 -15.90 19.68 3.72
C LYS A 255 -16.94 19.54 2.59
N ASP A 256 -17.29 20.63 1.92
CA ASP A 256 -18.19 20.61 0.76
C ASP A 256 -17.50 20.04 -0.50
N GLN A 257 -16.22 20.35 -0.74
CA GLN A 257 -15.48 19.77 -1.87
C GLN A 257 -15.35 18.24 -1.78
N LEU A 258 -15.36 17.68 -0.57
CA LEU A 258 -15.26 16.24 -0.35
C LEU A 258 -16.42 15.44 -0.96
N ASP A 259 -17.59 16.05 -1.19
CA ASP A 259 -18.73 15.38 -1.85
C ASP A 259 -18.43 15.03 -3.32
N TYR A 260 -17.48 15.73 -3.92
CA TYR A 260 -17.09 15.56 -5.32
C TYR A 260 -15.84 14.71 -5.50
N LEU A 261 -15.24 14.20 -4.42
CA LEU A 261 -14.03 13.38 -4.51
C LEU A 261 -14.30 11.94 -4.87
N LYS A 262 -15.55 11.49 -4.90
CA LYS A 262 -15.93 10.14 -5.34
C LYS A 262 -16.75 10.21 -6.64
N PRO A 263 -16.12 10.46 -7.80
CA PRO A 263 -16.84 10.55 -9.06
C PRO A 263 -17.35 9.18 -9.48
N ASN A 264 -18.48 9.16 -10.19
CA ASN A 264 -18.96 7.97 -10.87
C ASN A 264 -18.44 7.98 -12.32
N ILE A 265 -17.27 7.39 -12.55
CA ILE A 265 -16.69 7.30 -13.90
C ILE A 265 -17.23 6.05 -14.56
N HIS A 266 -17.95 6.24 -15.68
CA HIS A 266 -18.52 5.14 -16.42
C HIS A 266 -17.43 4.40 -17.20
N HIS A 267 -17.29 3.10 -16.89
CA HIS A 267 -16.41 2.19 -17.62
C HIS A 267 -17.03 0.80 -17.72
N LYS A 268 -16.63 0.03 -18.74
CA LYS A 268 -17.04 -1.36 -18.95
C LYS A 268 -15.87 -2.22 -19.42
N VAL A 269 -15.77 -3.43 -18.87
CA VAL A 269 -14.91 -4.50 -19.39
C VAL A 269 -15.81 -5.56 -20.00
N VAL A 270 -15.56 -5.92 -21.26
CA VAL A 270 -16.36 -6.94 -21.97
C VAL A 270 -15.47 -8.14 -22.24
N ILE A 271 -15.77 -9.24 -21.56
CA ILE A 271 -15.08 -10.51 -21.76
C ILE A 271 -15.82 -11.28 -22.86
N ILE A 272 -15.17 -11.48 -24.00
CA ILE A 272 -15.74 -12.19 -25.14
C ILE A 272 -15.06 -13.56 -25.24
N MET A 273 -15.85 -14.63 -25.10
CA MET A 273 -15.36 -15.99 -25.27
C MET A 273 -15.77 -16.62 -26.60
N GLY A 274 -14.84 -17.34 -27.23
CA GLY A 274 -15.05 -18.05 -28.49
C GLY A 274 -15.95 -19.29 -28.37
N SER A 275 -16.08 -19.85 -27.17
CA SER A 275 -16.81 -21.07 -26.87
C SER A 275 -17.41 -21.02 -25.46
N PRO A 276 -18.65 -21.47 -25.24
CA PRO A 276 -19.23 -21.60 -23.90
C PRO A 276 -18.41 -22.47 -22.93
N ALA A 277 -17.56 -23.36 -23.45
CA ALA A 277 -16.69 -24.21 -22.65
C ALA A 277 -15.67 -23.41 -21.81
N ASP A 278 -15.36 -22.17 -22.21
CA ASP A 278 -14.36 -21.31 -21.55
C ASP A 278 -14.97 -20.45 -20.42
N ILE A 279 -16.25 -20.69 -20.07
CA ILE A 279 -17.00 -19.87 -19.09
C ILE A 279 -16.33 -19.81 -17.71
N GLU A 280 -15.75 -20.90 -17.21
CA GLU A 280 -15.10 -20.91 -15.89
C GLU A 280 -13.81 -20.08 -15.89
N HIS A 281 -13.11 -19.99 -17.02
CA HIS A 281 -11.98 -19.08 -17.16
C HIS A 281 -12.45 -17.62 -17.18
N CYS A 282 -13.53 -17.33 -17.92
CA CYS A 282 -14.12 -15.99 -17.99
C CYS A 282 -14.65 -15.50 -16.63
N LYS A 283 -15.28 -16.39 -15.85
CA LYS A 283 -15.72 -16.09 -14.48
C LYS A 283 -14.57 -15.72 -13.55
N LYS A 284 -13.40 -16.35 -13.69
CA LYS A 284 -12.20 -15.97 -12.91
C LYS A 284 -11.76 -14.54 -13.25
N ILE A 285 -11.73 -14.17 -14.53
CA ILE A 285 -11.43 -12.80 -14.97
C ILE A 285 -12.47 -11.83 -14.39
N ALA A 286 -13.76 -12.16 -14.52
CA ALA A 286 -14.85 -11.31 -14.06
C ALA A 286 -14.79 -11.08 -12.54
N ASN A 287 -14.59 -12.13 -11.75
CA ASN A 287 -14.48 -12.02 -10.29
C ASN A 287 -13.28 -11.14 -9.90
N ALA A 288 -12.10 -11.40 -10.48
CA ALA A 288 -10.90 -10.60 -10.20
C ALA A 288 -11.06 -9.12 -10.60
N ALA A 289 -11.79 -8.85 -11.68
CA ALA A 289 -12.09 -7.49 -12.14
C ALA A 289 -13.13 -6.79 -11.25
N GLN A 290 -14.17 -7.50 -10.82
CA GLN A 290 -15.20 -6.99 -9.91
C GLN A 290 -14.65 -6.68 -8.52
N ASP A 291 -13.74 -7.51 -7.99
CA ASP A 291 -13.02 -7.23 -6.74
C ASP A 291 -12.25 -5.89 -6.82
N LEU A 292 -11.71 -5.57 -8.00
CA LEU A 292 -11.05 -4.30 -8.28
C LEU A 292 -12.02 -3.15 -8.56
N GLY A 293 -13.32 -3.39 -8.62
CA GLY A 293 -14.37 -2.38 -8.82
C GLY A 293 -14.80 -2.18 -10.27
N LEU A 294 -14.41 -3.07 -11.18
CA LEU A 294 -14.76 -2.95 -12.60
C LEU A 294 -16.16 -3.48 -12.89
N ASN A 295 -16.88 -2.78 -13.78
CA ASN A 295 -18.13 -3.28 -14.35
C ASN A 295 -17.80 -4.27 -15.48
N VAL A 296 -18.30 -5.50 -15.39
CA VAL A 296 -17.94 -6.57 -16.31
C VAL A 296 -19.17 -7.19 -16.95
N ASP A 297 -19.12 -7.36 -18.26
CA ASP A 297 -20.06 -8.20 -19.02
C ASP A 297 -19.32 -9.40 -19.61
N ILE A 298 -20.01 -10.53 -19.74
CA ILE A 298 -19.50 -11.72 -20.40
C ILE A 298 -20.36 -12.02 -21.63
N ARG A 299 -19.75 -12.21 -22.79
CA ARG A 299 -20.41 -12.51 -24.06
C ARG A 299 -19.80 -13.73 -24.73
N VAL A 300 -20.58 -14.39 -25.58
CA VAL A 300 -20.13 -15.54 -26.38
C VAL A 300 -20.31 -15.19 -27.84
N THR A 301 -19.21 -15.22 -28.61
CA THR A 301 -19.25 -15.13 -30.07
C THR A 301 -17.93 -15.65 -30.65
N SER A 302 -17.96 -16.12 -31.89
CA SER A 302 -16.80 -16.72 -32.55
C SER A 302 -16.41 -15.95 -33.80
N ALA A 303 -15.18 -15.44 -33.85
CA ALA A 303 -14.64 -14.80 -35.04
C ALA A 303 -14.55 -15.75 -36.26
N HIS A 304 -14.51 -17.07 -36.03
CA HIS A 304 -14.45 -18.06 -37.11
C HIS A 304 -15.83 -18.55 -37.56
N LYS A 305 -16.77 -18.73 -36.63
CA LYS A 305 -18.09 -19.33 -36.92
C LYS A 305 -19.19 -18.29 -37.10
N ALA A 306 -19.02 -17.09 -36.55
CA ALA A 306 -20.01 -16.03 -36.49
C ALA A 306 -19.31 -14.66 -36.56
N THR A 307 -18.52 -14.44 -37.62
CA THR A 307 -17.70 -13.23 -37.78
C THR A 307 -18.54 -11.95 -37.77
N ALA A 308 -19.62 -11.90 -38.55
CA ALA A 308 -20.50 -10.73 -38.61
C ALA A 308 -21.14 -10.42 -37.25
N GLU A 309 -21.55 -11.46 -36.51
CA GLU A 309 -22.10 -11.30 -35.16
C GLU A 309 -21.06 -10.77 -34.17
N THR A 310 -19.80 -11.22 -34.29
CA THR A 310 -18.70 -10.71 -33.45
C THR A 310 -18.51 -9.21 -33.62
N LEU A 311 -18.53 -8.72 -34.88
CA LEU A 311 -18.44 -7.29 -35.17
C LEU A 311 -19.67 -6.54 -34.64
N ARG A 312 -20.87 -7.09 -34.81
CA ARG A 312 -22.12 -6.49 -34.30
C ARG A 312 -22.11 -6.37 -32.78
N VAL A 313 -21.73 -7.43 -32.06
CA VAL A 313 -21.64 -7.43 -30.58
C VAL A 313 -20.62 -6.41 -30.10
N MET A 314 -19.47 -6.30 -30.76
CA MET A 314 -18.47 -5.29 -30.44
C MET A 314 -19.02 -3.87 -30.64
N GLN A 315 -19.65 -3.61 -31.78
CA GLN A 315 -20.28 -2.31 -32.11
C GLN A 315 -21.38 -1.91 -31.12
N GLU A 316 -22.15 -2.87 -30.58
CA GLU A 316 -23.12 -2.61 -29.49
C GLU A 316 -22.46 -1.96 -28.27
N TYR A 317 -21.21 -2.33 -27.96
CA TYR A 317 -20.46 -1.74 -26.84
C TYR A 317 -19.73 -0.46 -27.20
N GLU A 318 -19.39 -0.25 -28.48
CA GLU A 318 -18.78 1.00 -28.96
C GLU A 318 -19.74 2.19 -28.91
N ASP A 319 -21.05 1.95 -28.78
CA ASP A 319 -22.06 2.98 -28.46
C ASP A 319 -21.94 3.43 -26.99
N THR A 320 -20.81 4.04 -26.65
CA THR A 320 -20.52 4.55 -25.31
C THR A 320 -19.62 5.78 -25.34
N HIS A 321 -19.82 6.66 -24.36
CA HIS A 321 -18.90 7.76 -24.06
C HIS A 321 -17.98 7.46 -22.86
N GLY A 322 -18.13 6.28 -22.23
CA GLY A 322 -17.28 5.83 -21.14
C GLY A 322 -16.04 5.07 -21.61
N ALA A 323 -15.21 4.65 -20.65
CA ALA A 323 -14.07 3.79 -20.95
C ALA A 323 -14.53 2.36 -21.28
N LEU A 324 -13.90 1.74 -22.28
CA LEU A 324 -14.22 0.38 -22.71
C LEU A 324 -12.93 -0.41 -22.93
N VAL A 325 -12.89 -1.64 -22.41
CA VAL A 325 -11.80 -2.60 -22.62
C VAL A 325 -12.39 -3.95 -23.00
N PHE A 326 -11.87 -4.56 -24.07
CA PHE A 326 -12.24 -5.91 -24.47
C PHE A 326 -11.21 -6.92 -24.00
N ILE A 327 -11.69 -8.06 -23.48
CA ILE A 327 -10.86 -9.21 -23.16
C ILE A 327 -11.31 -10.38 -24.03
N ALA A 328 -10.43 -10.85 -24.91
CA ALA A 328 -10.67 -11.97 -25.81
C ALA A 328 -10.20 -13.29 -25.19
N VAL A 329 -11.12 -14.23 -25.00
CA VAL A 329 -10.84 -15.58 -24.48
C VAL A 329 -11.14 -16.60 -25.58
N ALA A 330 -10.08 -17.13 -26.20
CA ALA A 330 -10.21 -18.18 -27.20
C ALA A 330 -9.05 -19.18 -27.06
N GLY A 331 -9.40 -20.47 -26.93
CA GLY A 331 -8.42 -21.55 -27.02
C GLY A 331 -8.06 -21.89 -28.47
N ARG A 332 -7.03 -22.74 -28.64
CA ARG A 332 -6.49 -23.13 -29.95
C ARG A 332 -5.94 -21.90 -30.71
N SER A 333 -6.12 -21.85 -32.03
CA SER A 333 -5.79 -20.66 -32.83
C SER A 333 -6.76 -19.52 -32.51
N ASN A 334 -6.30 -18.54 -31.73
CA ASN A 334 -7.06 -17.37 -31.34
C ASN A 334 -7.17 -16.36 -32.51
N GLY A 335 -8.25 -16.48 -33.29
CA GLY A 335 -8.64 -15.42 -34.24
C GLY A 335 -9.52 -14.33 -33.63
N LEU A 336 -10.06 -14.54 -32.43
CA LEU A 336 -11.02 -13.62 -31.80
C LEU A 336 -10.37 -12.28 -31.44
N GLY A 337 -9.25 -12.33 -30.72
CA GLY A 337 -8.52 -11.11 -30.33
C GLY A 337 -8.02 -10.29 -31.51
N PRO A 338 -7.30 -10.89 -32.47
CA PRO A 338 -6.85 -10.18 -33.66
C PRO A 338 -7.98 -9.56 -34.48
N VAL A 339 -9.11 -10.26 -34.65
CA VAL A 339 -10.28 -9.72 -35.37
C VAL A 339 -10.87 -8.52 -34.62
N LEU A 340 -11.04 -8.60 -33.30
CA LEU A 340 -11.49 -7.45 -32.51
C LEU A 340 -10.50 -6.28 -32.65
N SER A 341 -9.21 -6.53 -32.43
CA SER A 341 -8.15 -5.50 -32.47
C SER A 341 -8.02 -4.81 -33.82
N GLY A 342 -8.40 -5.46 -34.93
CA GLY A 342 -8.39 -4.83 -36.25
C GLY A 342 -9.62 -4.01 -36.58
N ASN A 343 -10.69 -4.11 -35.79
CA ASN A 343 -11.97 -3.49 -36.07
C ASN A 343 -12.45 -2.52 -34.97
N THR A 344 -11.73 -2.41 -33.86
CA THR A 344 -12.00 -1.43 -32.79
C THR A 344 -10.80 -0.56 -32.48
N SER A 345 -11.06 0.67 -32.01
CA SER A 345 -10.02 1.56 -31.48
C SER A 345 -9.81 1.40 -29.97
N TYR A 346 -10.63 0.59 -29.29
CA TYR A 346 -10.49 0.31 -27.86
C TYR A 346 -9.43 -0.76 -27.57
N PRO A 347 -8.83 -0.77 -26.37
CA PRO A 347 -7.85 -1.80 -26.00
C PRO A 347 -8.44 -3.21 -26.04
N VAL A 348 -7.72 -4.13 -26.70
CA VAL A 348 -8.04 -5.56 -26.75
C VAL A 348 -6.94 -6.37 -26.07
N ILE A 349 -7.32 -7.18 -25.10
CA ILE A 349 -6.42 -8.03 -24.32
C ILE A 349 -6.75 -9.50 -24.58
N ASN A 350 -5.80 -10.26 -25.12
CA ASN A 350 -5.90 -11.71 -25.21
C ASN A 350 -5.65 -12.35 -23.83
N CYS A 351 -6.55 -13.22 -23.41
CA CYS A 351 -6.38 -14.10 -22.25
C CYS A 351 -6.82 -15.52 -22.62
N PRO A 352 -6.00 -16.29 -23.36
CA PRO A 352 -6.34 -17.65 -23.77
C PRO A 352 -6.53 -18.57 -22.54
N PRO A 353 -7.50 -19.50 -22.56
CA PRO A 353 -7.74 -20.41 -21.46
C PRO A 353 -6.58 -21.42 -21.27
N PRO A 354 -6.38 -21.96 -20.05
CA PRO A 354 -5.36 -22.98 -19.79
C PRO A 354 -5.54 -24.22 -20.66
N SER A 355 -4.44 -24.72 -21.21
CA SER A 355 -4.40 -25.90 -22.08
C SER A 355 -2.97 -26.43 -22.15
N ASP A 356 -2.79 -27.75 -22.27
CA ASP A 356 -1.48 -28.36 -22.53
C ASP A 356 -0.88 -27.87 -23.86
N LYS A 357 -1.74 -27.42 -24.78
CA LYS A 357 -1.35 -26.86 -26.09
C LYS A 357 -1.08 -25.37 -26.06
N LEU A 358 -1.24 -24.70 -24.92
CA LEU A 358 -1.01 -23.26 -24.82
C LEU A 358 0.38 -22.83 -25.32
N PRO A 359 1.49 -23.56 -25.08
CA PRO A 359 2.81 -23.19 -25.62
C PRO A 359 2.86 -23.10 -27.15
N GLN A 360 2.03 -23.88 -27.86
CA GLN A 360 1.89 -23.79 -29.32
C GLN A 360 0.83 -22.75 -29.70
N ASP A 361 -0.31 -22.77 -29.03
CA ASP A 361 -1.47 -21.93 -29.34
C ASP A 361 -1.21 -20.43 -29.05
N ILE A 362 -0.35 -20.09 -28.07
CA ILE A 362 -0.10 -18.71 -27.65
C ILE A 362 0.44 -17.81 -28.78
N TRP A 363 1.16 -18.38 -29.75
CA TRP A 363 1.66 -17.63 -30.91
C TRP A 363 0.53 -17.00 -31.72
N SER A 364 -0.66 -17.62 -31.76
CA SER A 364 -1.84 -17.03 -32.40
C SER A 364 -2.30 -15.72 -31.74
N SER A 365 -1.95 -15.48 -30.48
CA SER A 365 -2.23 -14.24 -29.75
C SER A 365 -1.08 -13.23 -29.81
N LEU A 366 0.16 -13.71 -29.98
CA LEU A 366 1.38 -12.89 -29.94
C LEU A 366 1.78 -12.34 -31.32
N SER A 367 1.87 -13.20 -32.33
CA SER A 367 2.40 -12.84 -33.65
C SER A 367 1.27 -12.36 -34.57
N VAL A 368 0.72 -11.19 -34.27
CA VAL A 368 -0.35 -10.57 -35.05
C VAL A 368 0.18 -9.83 -36.29
N PRO A 369 -0.63 -9.67 -37.36
CA PRO A 369 -0.29 -8.82 -38.51
C PRO A 369 0.05 -7.38 -38.12
N SER A 370 0.83 -6.69 -38.96
CA SER A 370 1.17 -5.28 -38.75
C SER A 370 -0.09 -4.39 -38.69
N GLY A 371 -0.08 -3.41 -37.79
CA GLY A 371 -1.19 -2.48 -37.58
C GLY A 371 -2.17 -2.89 -36.47
N LEU A 372 -1.98 -4.06 -35.84
CA LEU A 372 -2.79 -4.51 -34.71
C LEU A 372 -2.06 -4.29 -33.37
N GLY A 373 -2.77 -3.68 -32.41
CA GLY A 373 -2.27 -3.37 -31.06
C GLY A 373 -2.66 -4.36 -29.97
N CYS A 374 -3.09 -5.57 -30.34
CA CYS A 374 -3.60 -6.56 -29.40
C CYS A 374 -2.51 -7.02 -28.42
N ALA A 375 -2.72 -6.82 -27.12
CA ALA A 375 -1.81 -7.30 -26.07
C ALA A 375 -2.19 -8.71 -25.62
N THR A 376 -1.25 -9.46 -25.03
CA THR A 376 -1.51 -10.82 -24.52
C THR A 376 -1.07 -10.97 -23.07
N VAL A 377 -1.95 -11.55 -22.26
CA VAL A 377 -1.69 -12.00 -20.88
C VAL A 377 -2.13 -13.45 -20.73
N ILE A 378 -1.54 -14.19 -19.80
CA ILE A 378 -1.76 -15.65 -19.69
C ILE A 378 -2.77 -16.00 -18.59
N TYR A 379 -2.74 -15.27 -17.47
CA TYR A 379 -3.54 -15.61 -16.30
C TYR A 379 -4.79 -14.73 -16.21
N PRO A 380 -5.93 -15.29 -15.75
CA PRO A 380 -7.18 -14.55 -15.69
C PRO A 380 -7.08 -13.33 -14.76
N ASP A 381 -6.40 -13.49 -13.60
CA ASP A 381 -6.16 -12.39 -12.66
C ASP A 381 -5.32 -11.27 -13.29
N SER A 382 -4.34 -11.63 -14.14
CA SER A 382 -3.52 -10.64 -14.83
C SER A 382 -4.27 -9.88 -15.92
N ALA A 383 -5.27 -10.51 -16.57
CA ALA A 383 -6.17 -9.82 -17.51
C ALA A 383 -7.05 -8.79 -16.80
N ALA A 384 -7.63 -9.17 -15.66
CA ALA A 384 -8.37 -8.24 -14.82
C ALA A 384 -7.49 -7.08 -14.32
N LEU A 385 -6.25 -7.37 -13.89
CA LEU A 385 -5.29 -6.35 -13.46
C LEU A 385 -4.91 -5.40 -14.61
N MET A 386 -4.68 -5.91 -15.82
CA MET A 386 -4.36 -5.08 -16.99
C MET A 386 -5.52 -4.16 -17.36
N ALA A 387 -6.76 -4.68 -17.38
CA ALA A 387 -7.95 -3.87 -17.58
C ALA A 387 -8.12 -2.80 -16.48
N ALA A 388 -7.89 -3.17 -15.22
CA ALA A 388 -7.94 -2.23 -14.10
C ALA A 388 -6.86 -1.15 -14.19
N GLN A 389 -5.64 -1.48 -14.64
CA GLN A 389 -4.56 -0.51 -14.82
C GLN A 389 -4.88 0.51 -15.92
N ILE A 390 -5.52 0.08 -17.01
CA ILE A 390 -5.98 0.97 -18.08
C ILE A 390 -7.08 1.90 -17.57
N ILE A 391 -8.13 1.34 -16.95
CA ILE A 391 -9.27 2.12 -16.43
C ILE A 391 -8.83 3.05 -15.28
N GLY A 392 -7.87 2.60 -14.46
CA GLY A 392 -7.30 3.39 -13.36
C GLY A 392 -6.54 4.65 -13.78
N LEU A 393 -6.26 4.83 -15.08
CA LEU A 393 -5.75 6.10 -15.60
C LEU A 393 -6.80 7.22 -15.51
N GLN A 394 -8.08 6.87 -15.58
CA GLN A 394 -9.20 7.81 -15.46
C GLN A 394 -9.82 7.73 -14.07
N ASP A 395 -9.97 6.54 -13.49
CA ASP A 395 -10.58 6.34 -12.17
C ASP A 395 -9.54 6.11 -11.06
N TYR A 396 -9.36 7.13 -10.22
CA TYR A 396 -8.39 7.05 -9.13
C TYR A 396 -8.75 5.99 -8.06
N THR A 397 -10.02 5.60 -7.94
CA THR A 397 -10.46 4.59 -6.96
C THR A 397 -10.04 3.19 -7.40
N ILE A 398 -10.12 2.89 -8.70
CA ILE A 398 -9.57 1.65 -9.30
C ILE A 398 -8.04 1.63 -9.16
N TRP A 399 -7.39 2.76 -9.48
CA TRP A 399 -5.95 2.92 -9.26
C TRP A 399 -5.57 2.68 -7.79
N ALA A 400 -6.35 3.20 -6.84
CA ALA A 400 -6.09 3.05 -5.42
C ALA A 400 -6.21 1.59 -4.98
N ARG A 401 -7.23 0.86 -5.44
CA ARG A 401 -7.39 -0.58 -5.17
C ARG A 401 -6.21 -1.41 -5.67
N LEU A 402 -5.66 -1.07 -6.85
CA LEU A 402 -4.42 -1.71 -7.35
C LEU A 402 -3.24 -1.48 -6.41
N ARG A 403 -3.06 -0.25 -5.92
CA ARG A 403 -1.96 0.11 -5.00
C ARG A 403 -2.13 -0.52 -3.62
N VAL A 404 -3.36 -0.58 -3.11
CA VAL A 404 -3.71 -1.29 -1.86
C VAL A 404 -3.40 -2.78 -2.01
N LYS A 405 -3.78 -3.41 -3.13
CA LYS A 405 -3.47 -4.82 -3.40
C LYS A 405 -1.96 -5.08 -3.38
N GLN A 406 -1.16 -4.19 -3.97
CA GLN A 406 0.31 -4.29 -3.91
C GLN A 406 0.85 -4.23 -2.47
N LEU A 407 0.33 -3.32 -1.66
CA LEU A 407 0.70 -3.22 -0.24
C LEU A 407 0.33 -4.49 0.52
N GLN A 408 -0.92 -4.97 0.36
CA GLN A 408 -1.41 -6.19 1.02
C GLN A 408 -0.59 -7.43 0.65
N MET A 409 -0.24 -7.60 -0.63
CA MET A 409 0.62 -8.70 -1.07
C MET A 409 2.00 -8.63 -0.42
N ALA A 410 2.62 -7.44 -0.38
CA ALA A 410 3.92 -7.26 0.27
C ALA A 410 3.86 -7.53 1.78
N THR A 411 2.78 -7.12 2.46
CA THR A 411 2.55 -7.40 3.88
C THR A 411 2.33 -8.89 4.13
N ALA A 412 1.56 -9.57 3.28
CA ALA A 412 1.32 -11.01 3.39
C ALA A 412 2.62 -11.82 3.25
N LEU A 413 3.52 -11.43 2.33
CA LEU A 413 4.83 -12.06 2.19
C LEU A 413 5.66 -11.94 3.48
N ARG A 414 5.68 -10.76 4.11
CA ARG A 414 6.39 -10.56 5.39
C ARG A 414 5.80 -11.38 6.51
N HIS A 415 4.47 -11.44 6.60
CA HIS A 415 3.82 -12.25 7.60
C HIS A 415 4.15 -13.75 7.44
N SER A 416 4.19 -14.24 6.19
CA SER A 416 4.62 -15.60 5.87
C SER A 416 6.09 -15.84 6.22
N ASP A 417 6.99 -14.92 5.88
CA ASP A 417 8.42 -15.00 6.23
C ASP A 417 8.64 -14.98 7.75
N LYS A 418 7.96 -14.09 8.50
CA LYS A 418 7.99 -14.03 9.96
C LYS A 418 7.56 -15.35 10.60
N LYS A 419 6.49 -15.97 10.07
CA LYS A 419 6.06 -17.32 10.50
C LYS A 419 7.14 -18.37 10.25
N ILE A 420 7.73 -18.39 9.06
CA ILE A 420 8.74 -19.39 8.69
C ILE A 420 10.02 -19.22 9.54
N ARG A 421 10.48 -17.98 9.77
CA ARG A 421 11.65 -17.70 10.64
C ARG A 421 11.45 -18.13 12.09
N SER A 422 10.21 -18.20 12.55
CA SER A 422 9.89 -18.67 13.91
C SER A 422 9.88 -20.20 14.05
N ILE A 423 9.95 -20.94 12.93
CA ILE A 423 10.06 -22.41 12.94
C ILE A 423 11.53 -22.77 13.21
N PRO A 424 11.85 -23.48 14.30
CA PRO A 424 13.19 -24.00 14.50
C PRO A 424 13.54 -24.96 13.36
N VAL A 425 14.55 -24.62 12.56
CA VAL A 425 15.10 -25.58 11.60
C VAL A 425 15.89 -26.60 12.42
N GLY A 426 15.21 -27.68 12.81
CA GLY A 426 15.89 -28.85 13.35
C GLY A 426 16.78 -29.42 12.26
N PHE A 427 18.09 -29.16 12.32
CA PHE A 427 19.04 -30.13 11.80
C PHE A 427 18.75 -31.41 12.57
N GLY A 428 18.13 -32.38 11.91
CA GLY A 428 17.83 -33.67 12.51
C GLY A 428 19.12 -34.23 13.07
N ALA A 429 19.27 -34.20 14.40
CA ALA A 429 20.13 -35.14 15.06
C ALA A 429 19.54 -36.50 14.72
N CYS A 430 20.21 -37.21 13.79
CA CYS A 430 19.86 -38.56 13.40
C CYS A 430 19.64 -39.38 14.68
N SER A 431 18.42 -39.84 14.90
CA SER A 431 17.99 -40.54 16.11
C SER A 431 18.50 -41.98 16.17
N ASP A 432 19.65 -42.27 15.56
CA ASP A 432 20.28 -43.59 15.53
C ASP A 432 21.76 -43.60 15.98
N CYS A 433 22.25 -42.49 16.54
CA CYS A 433 23.49 -42.54 17.32
C CYS A 433 23.18 -42.92 18.77
N SER A 434 23.08 -44.22 19.03
CA SER A 434 23.23 -44.77 20.37
C SER A 434 24.63 -44.45 20.90
N VAL A 435 24.81 -43.29 21.54
CA VAL A 435 26.03 -42.95 22.26
C VAL A 435 26.09 -43.82 23.51
N ARG A 436 26.70 -45.01 23.39
CA ARG A 436 27.29 -45.68 24.54
C ARG A 436 28.39 -44.76 25.07
N ARG A 437 28.20 -44.24 26.28
CA ARG A 437 29.28 -43.64 27.06
C ARG A 437 30.41 -44.68 27.19
N MET A 438 31.53 -44.45 26.53
CA MET A 438 32.82 -44.99 26.92
C MET A 438 33.82 -43.83 26.98
N GLY A 439 34.49 -43.69 28.11
CA GLY A 439 35.39 -42.59 28.40
C GLY A 439 36.67 -42.62 27.55
N GLY A 440 37.21 -41.44 27.27
CA GLY A 440 38.49 -41.24 26.60
C GLY A 440 38.48 -40.00 25.67
N PRO A 441 39.55 -39.19 25.60
CA PRO A 441 39.49 -37.85 25.06
C PRO A 441 39.62 -37.79 23.52
N ALA A 442 38.88 -36.85 22.93
CA ALA A 442 39.16 -36.09 21.71
C ALA A 442 39.88 -36.79 20.55
N LEU A 443 39.12 -37.32 19.57
CA LEU A 443 39.67 -37.62 18.23
C LEU A 443 38.64 -37.70 17.09
N LEU A 444 37.42 -37.15 17.25
CA LEU A 444 36.36 -37.28 16.24
C LEU A 444 36.08 -36.02 15.40
N THR A 445 36.80 -34.91 15.61
CA THR A 445 36.52 -33.62 14.92
C THR A 445 37.44 -33.34 13.72
N ILE A 446 38.43 -34.20 13.41
CA ILE A 446 39.37 -33.96 12.30
C ILE A 446 38.99 -34.75 11.03
N LEU A 447 38.30 -35.89 11.16
CA LEU A 447 38.04 -36.77 10.01
C LEU A 447 36.94 -36.25 9.05
N GLN A 448 35.97 -35.47 9.53
CA GLN A 448 34.88 -34.93 8.68
C GLN A 448 35.33 -33.81 7.73
N GLU A 449 36.38 -33.05 8.06
CA GLU A 449 36.91 -32.02 7.15
C GLU A 449 37.71 -32.64 5.99
N GLN A 450 38.40 -33.76 6.22
CA GLN A 450 39.21 -34.43 5.20
C GLN A 450 38.37 -35.00 4.05
N GLU A 451 37.21 -35.60 4.36
CA GLU A 451 36.30 -36.15 3.35
C GLU A 451 35.68 -35.06 2.48
N LEU A 452 35.35 -33.90 3.06
CA LEU A 452 34.84 -32.74 2.32
C LEU A 452 35.90 -32.12 1.42
N VAL A 453 37.15 -32.03 1.88
CA VAL A 453 38.28 -31.56 1.06
C VAL A 453 38.55 -32.51 -0.11
N ASN A 454 38.53 -33.82 0.13
CA ASN A 454 38.70 -34.81 -0.93
C ASN A 454 37.54 -34.78 -1.94
N ALA A 455 36.29 -34.64 -1.47
CA ALA A 455 35.13 -34.51 -2.35
C ALA A 455 35.19 -33.21 -3.20
N ALA A 456 35.66 -32.10 -2.63
CA ALA A 456 35.86 -30.86 -3.38
C ALA A 456 36.99 -30.97 -4.42
N ILE A 457 38.07 -31.69 -4.11
CA ILE A 457 39.14 -32.00 -5.07
C ILE A 457 38.62 -32.88 -6.21
N ASP A 458 37.75 -33.86 -5.92
CA ASP A 458 37.17 -34.73 -6.96
C ASP A 458 36.18 -33.96 -7.86
N ILE A 459 35.34 -33.09 -7.30
CA ILE A 459 34.34 -32.32 -8.06
C ILE A 459 35.00 -31.24 -8.93
N PHE A 460 36.02 -30.55 -8.41
CA PHE A 460 36.63 -29.39 -9.07
C PHE A 460 38.03 -29.68 -9.64
N GLY A 461 38.49 -30.93 -9.62
CA GLY A 461 39.85 -31.31 -10.01
C GLY A 461 40.24 -30.90 -11.42
N ASP A 462 39.31 -30.96 -12.38
CA ASP A 462 39.56 -30.51 -13.75
C ASP A 462 39.70 -28.98 -13.85
N TRP A 463 38.97 -28.24 -13.02
CA TRP A 463 39.10 -26.79 -12.92
C TRP A 463 40.43 -26.41 -12.28
N PHE A 464 40.83 -27.06 -11.18
CA PHE A 464 42.13 -26.82 -10.54
C PHE A 464 43.31 -27.14 -11.48
N ARG A 465 43.25 -28.27 -12.21
CA ARG A 465 44.26 -28.61 -13.23
C ARG A 465 44.34 -27.56 -14.34
N LYS A 466 43.19 -27.09 -14.84
CA LYS A 466 43.13 -26.07 -15.88
C LYS A 466 43.81 -24.76 -15.48
N TRP A 467 43.76 -24.40 -14.20
CA TRP A 467 44.32 -23.15 -13.67
C TRP A 467 45.62 -23.34 -12.88
N LYS A 468 46.22 -24.54 -12.91
CA LYS A 468 47.44 -24.91 -12.17
C LYS A 468 47.38 -24.56 -10.67
N ILE A 469 46.21 -24.73 -10.07
CA ILE A 469 45.98 -24.49 -8.65
C ILE A 469 46.34 -25.78 -7.90
N GLU A 470 47.24 -25.69 -6.92
CA GLU A 470 47.61 -26.81 -6.07
C GLU A 470 46.87 -26.74 -4.73
N VAL A 471 46.24 -27.85 -4.31
CA VAL A 471 45.56 -27.96 -3.03
C VAL A 471 46.33 -28.96 -2.16
N ASN A 472 46.74 -28.55 -0.95
CA ASN A 472 47.32 -29.47 0.02
C ASN A 472 46.19 -30.24 0.74
N PRO A 473 46.04 -31.55 0.49
CA PRO A 473 44.91 -32.32 1.03
C PRO A 473 44.98 -32.52 2.54
N LYS A 474 46.13 -32.28 3.19
CA LYS A 474 46.30 -32.38 4.65
C LYS A 474 45.94 -31.10 5.41
N SER A 475 46.04 -29.94 4.78
CA SER A 475 45.81 -28.64 5.42
C SER A 475 44.72 -27.79 4.77
N ALA A 476 44.10 -28.26 3.68
CA ALA A 476 43.14 -27.53 2.85
C ALA A 476 43.67 -26.19 2.27
N ALA A 477 45.00 -25.99 2.26
CA ALA A 477 45.61 -24.79 1.71
C ALA A 477 45.62 -24.81 0.17
N ILE A 478 45.24 -23.70 -0.46
CA ILE A 478 45.16 -23.52 -1.91
C ILE A 478 46.29 -22.58 -2.37
N TYR A 479 47.13 -23.04 -3.29
CA TYR A 479 48.24 -22.28 -3.87
C TYR A 479 47.94 -21.92 -5.32
N PHE A 480 48.09 -20.64 -5.64
CA PHE A 480 47.99 -20.12 -7.00
C PHE A 480 49.39 -19.84 -7.56
N PRO A 481 49.66 -20.14 -8.85
CA PRO A 481 50.94 -19.82 -9.46
C PRO A 481 51.09 -18.30 -9.62
N GLU A 482 52.18 -17.75 -9.09
CA GLU A 482 52.58 -16.35 -9.30
C GLU A 482 53.02 -16.14 -10.76
N SER A 483 52.07 -15.82 -11.64
CA SER A 483 52.26 -14.93 -12.79
C SER A 483 50.98 -14.84 -13.62
N ARG A 484 50.57 -13.59 -13.91
CA ARG A 484 49.40 -13.12 -14.67
C ARG A 484 48.13 -12.86 -13.84
N LEU A 485 48.23 -11.83 -12.99
CA LEU A 485 47.08 -11.02 -12.59
C LEU A 485 47.25 -9.63 -13.22
N GLU A 486 46.66 -9.43 -14.39
CA GLU A 486 46.24 -8.08 -14.81
C GLU A 486 44.76 -8.16 -15.20
N THR A 487 43.96 -7.53 -14.35
CA THR A 487 42.56 -7.05 -14.48
C THR A 487 41.48 -7.78 -13.66
N PRO A 488 40.55 -7.03 -13.01
CA PRO A 488 39.81 -7.48 -11.83
C PRO A 488 38.36 -7.87 -12.14
N CYS A 489 37.84 -8.91 -11.48
CA CYS A 489 36.41 -9.23 -11.42
C CYS A 489 35.93 -9.17 -9.96
N PRO A 490 34.81 -8.48 -9.65
CA PRO A 490 34.43 -8.14 -8.28
C PRO A 490 33.54 -9.22 -7.67
N LEU A 491 34.05 -9.96 -6.68
CA LEU A 491 33.26 -10.80 -5.78
C LEU A 491 33.77 -10.58 -4.35
N ASN A 492 33.43 -9.43 -3.78
CA ASN A 492 33.58 -9.19 -2.34
C ASN A 492 32.22 -9.40 -1.68
N LEU A 493 32.01 -10.59 -1.13
CA LEU A 493 30.89 -10.93 -0.25
C LEU A 493 31.47 -11.43 1.08
N PHE A 494 31.09 -10.73 2.14
CA PHE A 494 31.12 -11.08 3.57
C PHE A 494 32.38 -10.82 4.43
N ASN A 495 32.18 -9.85 5.35
CA ASN A 495 32.60 -9.78 6.76
C ASN A 495 34.09 -9.64 7.08
N ARG A 496 34.60 -8.47 7.53
CA ARG A 496 34.41 -7.71 8.83
C ARG A 496 35.81 -7.67 9.54
N PRO A 497 36.03 -6.90 10.62
CA PRO A 497 36.23 -5.46 10.77
C PRO A 497 37.69 -5.13 11.23
N VAL A 498 37.91 -3.90 11.74
CA VAL A 498 39.05 -3.40 12.56
C VAL A 498 40.17 -2.68 11.78
N HIS A 499 40.08 -1.34 11.71
CA HIS A 499 40.88 -0.42 12.54
C HIS A 499 40.17 0.93 12.68
#